data_AF-A0A3N5EFC0-F1
#
_entry.id   AF-A0A3N5EFC0-F1
#
_cell.length_a   1.000
_cell.length_b   1.000
_cell.length_c   1.000
_cell.angle_alpha   90.00
_cell.angle_beta   90.00
_cell.angle_gamma   90.00
#
_symmetry.space_group_name_H-M   'P 1'
#
loop_
_entity.id
_entity.type
_entity.pdbx_description
1 polymer ?
#
loop_
_entity_poly.entity_id
_entity_poly.type
_entity_poly.pdbx_seq_one_letter_code
_entity_poly.pdbx_strand_id
1 'polypeptide(L)'
;MTPRPAVSAEMASMLNTSVFRQKTAFGLAWKIPNGTYDVFFWVMENVRDNHRRFDASIEGVPVLRDVGRGAVLGEWGKLGPFRVTVQDGVLNVDLIPRKTDAHLMGLAVFEAP
;
A
#
# COMPACT_ATOMS: atom_id res chain seq x y z
N MET A 1 12.48 8.45 9.48
CA MET A 1 12.14 7.22 10.22
C MET A 1 13.16 6.15 9.87
N THR A 2 13.59 5.32 10.83
CA THR A 2 14.51 4.21 10.56
C THR A 2 13.71 2.93 10.35
N PRO A 3 13.71 2.33 9.14
CA PRO A 3 12.98 1.09 8.88
C PRO A 3 13.47 -0.07 9.75
N ARG A 4 12.52 -0.91 10.16
CA ARG A 4 12.74 -2.12 10.95
C ARG A 4 11.98 -3.28 10.29
N PRO A 5 12.68 -4.34 9.83
CA PRO A 5 14.14 -4.50 9.80
C PRO A 5 14.85 -3.46 8.91
N ALA A 6 16.17 -3.31 9.07
CA ALA A 6 16.96 -2.41 8.23
C ALA A 6 16.95 -2.86 6.76
N VAL A 7 17.06 -1.90 5.84
CA VAL A 7 16.98 -2.10 4.39
C VAL A 7 18.09 -1.31 3.68
N SER A 8 18.22 -1.48 2.37
CA SER A 8 19.14 -0.65 1.57
C SER A 8 18.78 0.84 1.63
N ALA A 9 19.72 1.71 1.27
CA ALA A 9 19.51 3.15 1.28
C ALA A 9 18.36 3.57 0.35
N GLU A 10 18.23 2.91 -0.80
CA GLU A 10 17.19 3.17 -1.79
C GLU A 10 15.81 2.81 -1.24
N MET A 11 15.70 1.64 -0.62
CA MET A 11 14.45 1.21 0.00
C MET A 11 14.10 2.06 1.22
N ALA A 12 15.08 2.46 2.02
CA ALA A 12 14.87 3.40 3.12
C ALA A 12 14.37 4.76 2.61
N SER A 13 14.88 5.23 1.46
CA SER A 13 14.40 6.46 0.82
C SER A 13 12.94 6.35 0.42
N MET A 14 12.52 5.24 -0.20
CA MET A 14 11.11 4.98 -0.54
C MET A 14 10.24 4.89 0.73
N LEU A 15 10.65 4.13 1.74
CA LEU A 15 9.87 3.97 2.97
C LEU A 15 9.69 5.30 3.74
N ASN A 16 10.58 6.26 3.53
CA ASN A 16 10.50 7.59 4.15
C ASN A 16 9.66 8.60 3.34
N THR A 17 9.04 8.20 2.23
CA THR A 17 8.03 8.99 1.53
C THR A 17 6.68 8.30 1.62
N SER A 18 5.58 9.06 1.56
CA SER A 18 4.25 8.45 1.56
C SER A 18 3.22 9.32 0.85
N VAL A 19 2.36 8.69 0.06
CA VAL A 19 1.08 9.27 -0.35
C VAL A 19 0.06 8.90 0.74
N PHE A 20 -0.68 9.89 1.23
CA PHE A 20 -1.66 9.68 2.30
C PHE A 20 -2.78 10.71 2.24
N ARG A 21 -3.93 10.36 2.84
CA ARG A 21 -4.97 11.33 3.22
C ARG A 21 -5.42 11.08 4.64
N GLN A 22 -5.55 12.17 5.40
CA GLN A 22 -6.01 12.09 6.78
C GLN A 22 -7.51 11.83 6.86
N LYS A 23 -7.90 10.81 7.65
CA LYS A 23 -9.28 10.46 8.02
C LYS A 23 -10.27 10.25 6.87
N THR A 24 -9.78 10.14 5.64
CA THR A 24 -10.61 10.02 4.44
C THR A 24 -9.98 9.01 3.50
N ALA A 25 -10.81 8.21 2.83
CA ALA A 25 -10.36 7.30 1.80
C ALA A 25 -9.76 8.04 0.61
N PHE A 26 -8.86 7.39 -0.12
CA PHE A 26 -8.37 7.89 -1.40
C PHE A 26 -8.05 6.74 -2.35
N GLY A 27 -8.15 7.03 -3.64
CA GLY A 27 -7.85 6.09 -4.71
C GLY A 27 -6.62 6.49 -5.51
N LEU A 28 -5.95 5.49 -6.08
CA LEU A 28 -4.97 5.62 -7.14
C LEU A 28 -5.56 5.00 -8.41
N ALA A 29 -5.43 5.71 -9.53
CA ALA A 29 -5.84 5.25 -10.84
C ALA A 29 -4.64 5.25 -11.78
N TRP A 30 -4.23 4.07 -12.25
CA TRP A 30 -3.08 3.90 -13.14
C TRP A 30 -3.54 3.35 -14.48
N LYS A 31 -3.42 4.17 -15.54
CA LYS A 31 -3.69 3.73 -16.91
C LYS A 31 -2.68 2.66 -17.33
N ILE A 32 -3.14 1.43 -17.51
CA ILE A 32 -2.35 0.28 -17.98
C ILE A 32 -3.23 -0.57 -18.91
N PRO A 33 -2.65 -1.36 -19.84
CA PRO A 33 -3.45 -2.23 -20.70
C PRO A 33 -4.34 -3.21 -19.93
N ASN A 34 -5.39 -3.70 -20.58
CA ASN A 34 -6.14 -4.81 -20.05
C ASN A 34 -5.24 -6.04 -19.92
N GLY A 35 -5.32 -6.72 -18.79
CA GLY A 35 -4.39 -7.79 -18.49
C GLY A 35 -4.52 -8.27 -17.06
N THR A 36 -3.69 -9.25 -16.73
CA THR A 36 -3.59 -9.78 -15.38
C THR A 36 -2.27 -9.34 -14.78
N TYR A 37 -2.31 -8.84 -13.55
CA TYR A 37 -1.17 -8.21 -12.89
C TYR A 37 -0.98 -8.73 -11.48
N ASP A 38 0.29 -8.77 -11.04
CA ASP A 38 0.69 -8.93 -9.65
C ASP A 38 1.04 -7.56 -9.05
N VAL A 39 0.26 -7.15 -8.05
CA VAL A 39 0.40 -5.86 -7.37
C VAL A 39 1.06 -6.03 -6.00
N PHE A 40 2.01 -5.15 -5.68
CA PHE A 40 2.70 -5.11 -4.40
C PHE A 40 2.64 -3.73 -3.76
N PHE A 41 2.49 -3.69 -2.43
CA PHE A 41 2.49 -2.47 -1.64
C PHE A 41 3.64 -2.45 -0.65
N TRP A 42 4.15 -1.26 -0.34
CA TRP A 42 5.06 -1.04 0.78
C TRP A 42 4.42 -0.08 1.77
N VAL A 43 4.37 -0.51 3.03
CA VAL A 43 3.76 0.22 4.14
C VAL A 43 4.73 0.22 5.31
N MET A 44 4.85 1.35 6.03
CA MET A 44 5.66 1.48 7.23
C MET A 44 4.97 2.36 8.27
N GLU A 45 4.92 1.91 9.53
CA GLU A 45 4.44 2.79 10.60
C GLU A 45 5.48 3.89 10.86
N ASN A 46 5.11 5.14 10.58
CA ASN A 46 6.06 6.26 10.51
C ASN A 46 5.71 7.42 11.45
N VAL A 47 4.70 7.28 12.32
CA VAL A 47 4.33 8.31 13.31
C VAL A 47 4.59 7.84 14.74
N ARG A 48 3.92 6.77 15.18
CA ARG A 48 4.11 6.11 16.49
C ARG A 48 3.50 4.71 16.46
N ASP A 49 3.76 3.91 17.48
CA ASP A 49 3.20 2.56 17.60
C ASP A 49 1.68 2.56 17.41
N ASN A 50 1.21 1.64 16.58
CA ASN A 50 -0.18 1.36 16.30
C ASN A 50 -0.96 2.65 15.95
N HIS A 51 -0.37 3.58 15.19
CA HIS A 51 -1.02 4.85 14.85
C HIS A 51 -2.13 4.61 13.84
N ARG A 52 -1.84 3.84 12.79
CA ARG A 52 -2.70 3.68 11.63
C ARG A 52 -3.38 2.33 11.55
N ARG A 53 -4.54 2.34 10.90
CA ARG A 53 -5.21 1.13 10.47
C ARG A 53 -5.98 1.42 9.20
N PHE A 54 -5.84 0.62 8.16
CA PHE A 54 -6.60 0.79 6.93
C PHE A 54 -6.83 -0.54 6.20
N ASP A 55 -7.83 -0.55 5.33
CA ASP A 55 -8.11 -1.62 4.39
C ASP A 55 -7.70 -1.17 2.98
N ALA A 56 -7.51 -2.13 2.06
CA ALA A 56 -7.28 -1.82 0.66
C ALA A 56 -8.10 -2.72 -0.27
N SER A 57 -8.57 -2.16 -1.37
CA SER A 57 -9.15 -2.89 -2.50
C SER A 57 -8.43 -2.57 -3.80
N ILE A 58 -8.43 -3.53 -4.72
CA ILE A 58 -7.90 -3.38 -6.07
C ILE A 58 -8.97 -3.87 -7.03
N GLU A 59 -9.29 -3.10 -8.07
CA GLU A 59 -10.40 -3.42 -9.00
C GLU A 59 -11.74 -3.67 -8.27
N GLY A 60 -12.00 -2.92 -7.20
CA GLY A 60 -13.18 -3.10 -6.33
C GLY A 60 -13.17 -4.35 -5.45
N VAL A 61 -12.13 -5.20 -5.54
CA VAL A 61 -11.99 -6.42 -4.73
C VAL A 61 -11.14 -6.13 -3.49
N PRO A 62 -11.62 -6.39 -2.26
CA PRO A 62 -10.82 -6.24 -1.05
C PRO A 62 -9.62 -7.19 -1.04
N VAL A 63 -8.40 -6.66 -0.92
CA VAL A 63 -7.15 -7.45 -0.89
C VAL A 63 -6.43 -7.39 0.46
N LEU A 64 -6.69 -6.35 1.25
CA LEU A 64 -6.08 -6.15 2.56
C LEU A 64 -7.11 -5.66 3.56
N ARG A 65 -6.96 -6.13 4.80
CA ARG A 65 -7.76 -5.69 5.94
C ARG A 65 -6.85 -5.38 7.12
N ASP A 66 -7.20 -4.34 7.86
CA ASP A 66 -6.56 -3.98 9.13
C ASP A 66 -5.03 -3.78 9.05
N VAL A 67 -4.51 -3.30 7.93
CA VAL A 67 -3.09 -2.99 7.75
C VAL A 67 -2.64 -1.99 8.80
N GLY A 68 -1.53 -2.26 9.48
CA GLY A 68 -1.00 -1.42 10.56
C GLY A 68 -1.51 -1.76 11.97
N ARG A 69 -2.45 -2.71 12.10
CA ARG A 69 -2.89 -3.19 13.42
C ARG A 69 -1.71 -3.73 14.23
N GLY A 70 -1.39 -3.05 15.33
CA GLY A 70 -0.31 -3.46 16.23
C GLY A 70 1.11 -3.19 15.69
N ALA A 71 1.24 -2.46 14.57
CA ALA A 71 2.54 -2.15 14.01
C ALA A 71 3.37 -1.27 14.95
N VAL A 72 4.66 -1.54 15.07
CA VAL A 72 5.62 -0.75 15.87
C VAL A 72 6.23 0.35 15.01
N LEU A 73 6.60 1.49 15.60
CA LEU A 73 7.26 2.57 14.89
C LEU A 73 8.51 2.09 14.12
N GLY A 74 8.52 2.35 12.82
CA GLY A 74 9.55 1.92 11.86
C GLY A 74 9.31 0.53 11.27
N GLU A 75 8.38 -0.26 11.79
CA GLU A 75 8.01 -1.55 11.21
C GLU A 75 7.44 -1.37 9.81
N TRP A 76 7.96 -2.14 8.85
CA TRP A 76 7.52 -2.09 7.47
C TRP A 76 7.26 -3.48 6.89
N GLY A 77 6.43 -3.53 5.85
CA GLY A 77 6.17 -4.75 5.11
C GLY A 77 6.00 -4.51 3.61
N LYS A 78 6.46 -5.47 2.81
CA LYS A 78 6.06 -5.65 1.41
C LYS A 78 4.86 -6.59 1.39
N LEU A 79 3.71 -6.10 0.94
CA LEU A 79 2.46 -6.83 0.87
C LEU A 79 2.19 -7.24 -0.59
N GLY A 80 1.69 -8.46 -0.81
CA GLY A 80 1.46 -9.04 -2.13
C GLY A 80 2.36 -10.25 -2.44
N PRO A 81 2.28 -10.82 -3.66
CA PRO A 81 1.53 -10.31 -4.79
C PRO A 81 0.01 -10.42 -4.59
N PHE A 82 -0.72 -9.39 -5.02
CA PHE A 82 -2.16 -9.45 -5.22
C PHE A 82 -2.44 -9.59 -6.70
N ARG A 83 -2.92 -10.77 -7.09
CA ARG A 83 -3.29 -11.09 -8.47
C ARG A 83 -4.62 -10.45 -8.81
N VAL A 84 -4.66 -9.58 -9.82
CA VAL A 84 -5.87 -8.88 -10.27
C VAL A 84 -5.97 -8.84 -11.79
N THR A 85 -7.18 -8.64 -12.31
CA THR A 85 -7.44 -8.49 -13.76
C THR A 85 -8.01 -7.11 -14.02
N VAL A 86 -7.32 -6.33 -14.85
CA VAL A 86 -7.77 -5.02 -15.35
C VAL A 86 -8.57 -5.23 -16.63
N GLN A 87 -9.77 -4.67 -16.69
CA GLN A 87 -10.72 -4.88 -17.79
C GLN A 87 -11.07 -3.61 -18.56
N ASP A 88 -10.77 -2.43 -18.01
CA ASP A 88 -11.17 -1.12 -18.52
C ASP A 88 -9.99 -0.19 -18.87
N GLY A 89 -8.78 -0.72 -18.84
CA GLY A 89 -7.54 0.02 -19.11
C GLY A 89 -7.06 0.89 -17.95
N VAL A 90 -7.62 0.71 -16.74
CA VAL A 90 -7.21 1.44 -15.54
C VAL A 90 -7.13 0.49 -14.35
N LEU A 91 -5.95 0.36 -13.74
CA LEU A 91 -5.83 -0.26 -12.43
C LEU A 91 -6.26 0.74 -11.35
N ASN A 92 -7.28 0.36 -10.59
CA ASN A 92 -7.85 1.14 -9.50
C ASN A 92 -7.45 0.51 -8.17
N VAL A 93 -6.88 1.32 -7.27
CA VAL A 93 -6.52 0.92 -5.90
C VAL A 93 -7.16 1.90 -4.93
N ASP A 94 -8.00 1.42 -4.03
CA ASP A 94 -8.60 2.24 -2.97
C ASP A 94 -8.00 1.92 -1.61
N LEU A 95 -7.68 2.96 -0.85
CA LEU A 95 -7.15 2.88 0.50
C LEU A 95 -8.15 3.51 1.47
N ILE A 96 -8.62 2.70 2.42
CA ILE A 96 -9.80 3.02 3.25
C ILE A 96 -9.38 3.06 4.72
N PRO A 97 -9.27 4.24 5.35
CA PRO A 97 -8.85 4.34 6.74
C PRO A 97 -9.87 3.70 7.69
N ARG A 98 -9.36 2.91 8.62
CA ARG A 98 -10.06 2.34 9.78
C ARG A 98 -9.63 3.01 11.09
N LYS A 99 -8.46 3.65 11.10
CA LYS A 99 -7.90 4.47 12.18
C LYS A 99 -6.91 5.49 11.60
N THR A 100 -7.07 6.75 12.04
CA THR A 100 -6.33 7.97 11.62
C THR A 100 -6.29 8.22 10.13
N ASP A 101 -5.53 7.45 9.36
CA ASP A 101 -5.24 7.69 7.95
C ASP A 101 -4.78 6.41 7.25
N ALA A 102 -5.00 6.37 5.94
CA ALA A 102 -4.43 5.37 5.06
C ALA A 102 -3.23 5.97 4.35
N HIS A 103 -2.22 5.14 4.05
CA HIS A 103 -1.01 5.60 3.38
C HIS A 103 -0.36 4.50 2.55
N LEU A 104 0.54 4.90 1.67
CA LEU A 104 1.35 4.00 0.85
C LEU A 104 2.72 4.62 0.60
N MET A 105 3.78 3.87 0.83
CA MET A 105 5.17 4.29 0.58
C MET A 105 5.65 3.85 -0.79
N GLY A 106 5.17 2.70 -1.27
CA GLY A 106 5.55 2.16 -2.57
C GLY A 106 4.45 1.30 -3.18
N LEU A 107 4.41 1.29 -4.50
CA LEU A 107 3.53 0.47 -5.33
C LEU A 107 4.38 -0.14 -6.45
N ALA A 108 4.23 -1.44 -6.69
CA ALA A 108 4.77 -2.08 -7.89
C ALA A 108 3.71 -2.93 -8.55
N VAL A 109 3.71 -2.93 -9.89
CA VAL A 109 2.76 -3.64 -10.73
C VAL A 109 3.58 -4.40 -11.78
N PHE A 110 3.39 -5.70 -11.86
CA PHE A 110 4.05 -6.57 -12.83
C PHE A 110 2.99 -7.33 -13.62
N GLU A 111 3.21 -7.53 -14.91
CA GLU A 111 2.41 -8.49 -15.67
C GLU A 111 2.53 -9.86 -15.01
N ALA A 112 1.39 -10.50 -14.80
CA ALA A 112 1.35 -11.84 -14.25
C ALA A 112 1.92 -12.85 -15.27
N PRO A 113 2.65 -13.87 -14.83
CA PRO A 113 3.05 -14.99 -15.67
C PRO A 113 1.85 -15.80 -16.18
#